data_AF-A0A9P1AHQ5-F1
#
_entry.id   AF-A0A9P1AHQ5-F1
#
_cell.length_a   1.000
_cell.length_b   1.000
_cell.length_c   1.000
_cell.angle_alpha   90.00
_cell.angle_beta   90.00
_cell.angle_gamma   90.00
#
_symmetry.space_group_name_H-M   'P 1'
#
loop_
_entity.id
_entity.type
_entity.pdbx_description
1 polymer ?
#
loop_
_entity_poly.entity_id
_entity_poly.type
_entity_poly.pdbx_seq_one_letter_code
_entity_poly.pdbx_strand_id
1 'polypeptide(L)'
;MLSSAIRALSRVPVRQLSTSRALLSLRPLGPKNAVPAFKGTAVVDGDFKVISEADYKGKWLIMFFYPLDFTFVCPTEIIAYGDRAKEFRALGAEVIACSCDSHFSHLAWVNTPRKDGGLGDMDIPLLADFNKKIAESFGVLDKDSGLSYRGLFLIDPSGTVRHTTCNDLPVGRSVDETLRVLKAFQFSDKHGEVCPADWHEDSPTIKPGVSSSKEYFNKILAMNRSKKLAAYGEQFEDDEDGTTVSKKPTAIHEEIATDEHGKRRFHGAFTGGFSAGYWNTVGSKHGWVPQVFSSSRDARGDQIKQRAEDFMDAEDLGEFGIGKRSIKQTAAFGDHERAGGKRKMAWERDSSSVSAMAQLFAEVVKPVR
;
A
#
# COMPACT_ATOMS: atom_id res chain seq x y z
N MET A 1 11.05 57.16 55.21
CA MET A 1 11.69 57.65 53.99
C MET A 1 12.39 56.49 53.30
N LEU A 2 11.87 56.04 52.16
CA LEU A 2 12.60 55.42 51.03
C LEU A 2 11.54 54.94 50.03
N SER A 3 10.98 55.94 49.36
CA SER A 3 10.30 55.79 48.07
C SER A 3 11.38 55.72 47.00
N SER A 4 11.09 54.98 45.92
CA SER A 4 11.77 55.05 44.62
C SER A 4 13.12 54.33 44.46
N ALA A 5 13.06 53.00 44.30
CA ALA A 5 13.79 52.29 43.27
C ALA A 5 13.22 50.87 43.16
N ILE A 6 12.88 50.43 41.95
CA ILE A 6 12.34 49.12 41.50
C ILE A 6 10.97 49.33 40.85
N ARG A 7 10.98 50.08 39.75
CA ARG A 7 9.87 50.14 38.79
C ARG A 7 10.41 50.40 37.38
N ALA A 8 11.25 49.49 36.90
CA ALA A 8 11.58 49.37 35.49
C ALA A 8 12.07 47.94 35.26
N LEU A 9 11.62 47.30 34.17
CA LEU A 9 11.96 45.94 33.70
C LEU A 9 11.08 44.78 34.19
N SER A 10 9.78 44.83 33.86
CA SER A 10 9.04 43.61 33.45
C SER A 10 7.70 43.97 32.81
N ARG A 11 7.75 44.65 31.67
CA ARG A 11 6.62 44.71 30.73
C ARG A 11 7.09 44.23 29.38
N VAL A 12 7.34 42.92 29.28
CA VAL A 12 7.24 42.24 27.99
C VAL A 12 5.74 42.05 27.78
N PRO A 13 5.11 42.71 26.80
CA PRO A 13 3.75 42.36 26.46
C PRO A 13 3.80 40.92 25.96
N VAL A 14 3.04 40.04 26.61
CA VAL A 14 2.69 38.73 26.05
C VAL A 14 2.08 39.04 24.70
N ARG A 15 2.87 38.86 23.63
CA ARG A 15 2.33 38.85 22.27
C ARG A 15 1.20 37.85 22.33
N GLN A 16 -0.03 38.34 22.20
CA GLN A 16 -1.13 37.49 21.78
C GLN A 16 -0.59 36.72 20.59
N LEU A 17 -0.40 35.41 20.77
CA LEU A 17 -0.24 34.50 19.66
C LEU A 17 -1.55 34.63 18.90
N SER A 18 -1.56 35.58 17.97
CA SER A 18 -2.52 35.66 16.90
C SER A 18 -2.56 34.23 16.36
N THR A 19 -3.65 33.54 16.60
CA THR A 19 -4.01 32.34 15.86
C THR A 19 -4.23 32.83 14.44
N SER A 20 -3.13 33.02 13.72
CA SER A 20 -3.12 33.42 12.33
C SER A 20 -4.05 32.46 11.60
N ARG A 21 -5.17 32.97 11.08
CA ARG A 21 -6.07 32.21 10.18
C ARG A 21 -5.31 31.49 9.07
N ALA A 22 -4.11 31.96 8.73
CA ALA A 22 -3.18 31.35 7.79
C ALA A 22 -2.65 29.96 8.17
N LEU A 23 -2.72 29.52 9.44
CA LEU A 23 -2.24 28.19 9.85
C LEU A 23 -3.34 27.11 9.90
N LEU A 24 -4.61 27.49 9.72
CA LEU A 24 -5.72 26.52 9.61
C LEU A 24 -5.90 25.99 8.18
N SER A 25 -5.17 26.51 7.19
CA SER A 25 -5.54 26.35 5.77
C SER A 25 -4.96 25.13 5.05
N LEU A 26 -4.47 24.10 5.73
CA LEU A 26 -3.73 23.02 5.06
C LEU A 26 -4.02 21.60 5.57
N ARG A 27 -5.05 21.40 6.38
CA ARG A 27 -5.40 20.03 6.82
C ARG A 27 -6.90 19.78 6.68
N PRO A 28 -7.28 18.61 6.15
CA PRO A 28 -8.67 18.21 6.09
C PRO A 28 -9.22 18.13 7.52
N LEU A 29 -10.50 18.49 7.67
CA LEU A 29 -11.16 18.56 8.97
C LEU A 29 -11.02 17.24 9.73
N GLY A 30 -10.42 17.26 10.91
CA GLY A 30 -10.19 16.06 11.71
C GLY A 30 -11.40 15.65 12.56
N PRO A 31 -11.34 14.47 13.20
CA PRO A 31 -12.38 14.02 14.13
C PRO A 31 -12.63 15.00 15.29
N LYS A 32 -13.84 14.95 15.86
CA LYS A 32 -14.35 15.81 16.96
C LYS A 32 -14.62 17.27 16.59
N ASN A 33 -14.38 17.67 15.35
CA ASN A 33 -14.81 18.98 14.87
C ASN A 33 -16.28 18.93 14.46
N ALA A 34 -17.00 20.03 14.69
CA ALA A 34 -18.33 20.21 14.14
C ALA A 34 -18.26 20.31 12.62
N VAL A 35 -19.27 19.75 11.94
CA VAL A 35 -19.42 19.91 10.49
C VAL A 35 -19.56 21.40 10.16
N PRO A 36 -18.78 21.94 9.21
CA PRO A 36 -18.97 23.30 8.74
C PRO A 36 -20.36 23.45 8.13
N ALA A 37 -21.03 24.57 8.37
CA ALA A 37 -22.30 24.86 7.73
C ALA A 37 -22.09 24.91 6.20
N PHE A 38 -22.91 24.17 5.46
CA PHE A 38 -22.86 24.14 4.01
C PHE A 38 -24.27 24.22 3.45
N LYS A 39 -24.44 25.06 2.44
CA LYS A 39 -25.69 25.19 1.71
C LYS A 39 -25.37 25.38 0.24
N GLY A 40 -25.94 24.56 -0.61
CA GLY A 40 -25.69 24.62 -2.04
C GLY A 40 -26.76 23.93 -2.87
N THR A 41 -26.71 24.17 -4.17
CA THR A 41 -27.58 23.50 -5.13
C THR A 41 -26.95 22.15 -5.47
N ALA A 42 -27.73 21.08 -5.34
CA ALA A 42 -27.35 19.74 -5.73
C ALA A 42 -28.28 19.21 -6.83
N VAL A 43 -27.78 18.28 -7.64
CA VAL A 43 -28.61 17.49 -8.55
C VAL A 43 -29.10 16.26 -7.77
N VAL A 44 -30.43 16.10 -7.69
CA VAL A 44 -31.10 14.99 -7.00
C VAL A 44 -32.18 14.47 -7.94
N ASP A 45 -32.15 13.19 -8.28
CA ASP A 45 -33.12 12.54 -9.17
C ASP A 45 -33.32 13.29 -10.51
N GLY A 46 -32.25 13.88 -11.04
CA GLY A 46 -32.26 14.63 -12.30
C GLY A 46 -32.79 16.07 -12.22
N ASP A 47 -33.11 16.58 -11.03
CA ASP A 47 -33.58 17.95 -10.82
C ASP A 47 -32.68 18.74 -9.85
N PHE A 48 -32.79 20.07 -9.85
CA PHE A 48 -32.03 20.95 -8.98
C PHE A 48 -32.73 21.14 -7.65
N LYS A 49 -32.07 20.70 -6.57
CA LYS A 49 -32.55 20.87 -5.20
C LYS A 49 -31.51 21.56 -4.35
N VAL A 50 -31.94 22.53 -3.55
CA VAL A 50 -31.06 23.14 -2.53
C VAL A 50 -31.01 22.22 -1.33
N ILE A 51 -29.80 21.79 -0.96
CA ILE A 51 -29.54 20.97 0.23
C ILE A 51 -28.62 21.73 1.20
N SER A 52 -28.73 21.39 2.47
CA SER A 52 -27.96 21.99 3.56
C SER A 52 -27.58 20.97 4.62
N GLU A 53 -26.64 21.32 5.50
CA GLU A 53 -26.27 20.43 6.62
C GLU A 53 -27.46 20.12 7.56
N ALA A 54 -28.43 21.03 7.63
CA ALA A 54 -29.61 20.89 8.48
C ALA A 54 -30.52 19.74 8.04
N ASP A 55 -30.56 19.41 6.74
CA ASP A 55 -31.42 18.37 6.17
C ASP A 55 -30.98 16.96 6.60
N TYR A 56 -29.73 16.83 7.05
CA TYR A 56 -29.11 15.55 7.43
C TYR A 56 -28.95 15.39 8.95
N LYS A 57 -29.47 16.32 9.76
CA LYS A 57 -29.44 16.21 11.21
C LYS A 57 -30.20 14.96 11.68
N GLY A 58 -29.60 14.23 12.62
CA GLY A 58 -30.18 12.98 13.14
C GLY A 58 -29.90 11.75 12.29
N LYS A 59 -29.24 11.88 11.13
CA LYS A 59 -28.77 10.76 10.30
C LYS A 59 -27.25 10.75 10.25
N TRP A 60 -26.67 9.58 9.95
CA TRP A 60 -25.26 9.54 9.56
C TRP A 60 -25.12 10.15 8.17
N LEU A 61 -24.07 10.93 7.94
CA LEU A 61 -23.80 11.55 6.66
C LEU A 61 -22.38 11.22 6.20
N ILE A 62 -22.27 10.67 5.00
CA ILE A 62 -21.01 10.48 4.30
C ILE A 62 -20.93 11.55 3.22
N MET A 63 -20.08 12.54 3.44
CA MET A 63 -19.82 13.59 2.46
C MET A 63 -18.44 13.37 1.87
N PHE A 64 -18.37 13.19 0.56
CA PHE A 64 -17.10 12.97 -0.12
C PHE A 64 -16.90 13.97 -1.27
N PHE A 65 -15.68 14.48 -1.36
CA PHE A 65 -15.24 15.38 -2.39
C PHE A 65 -14.54 14.61 -3.50
N TYR A 66 -14.71 15.07 -4.74
CA TYR A 66 -13.97 14.58 -5.89
C TYR A 66 -13.44 15.76 -6.71
N PRO A 67 -12.33 15.60 -7.45
CA PRO A 67 -11.67 16.73 -8.12
C PRO A 67 -12.52 17.46 -9.17
N LEU A 68 -13.01 16.75 -10.18
CA LEU A 68 -13.66 17.31 -11.37
C LEU A 68 -14.63 16.32 -12.02
N ASP A 69 -15.71 16.86 -12.59
CA ASP A 69 -16.60 16.17 -13.53
C ASP A 69 -15.87 15.79 -14.84
N PHE A 70 -16.38 14.78 -15.55
CA PHE A 70 -15.85 14.31 -16.85
C PHE A 70 -14.36 13.88 -16.83
N THR A 71 -13.89 13.36 -15.70
CA THR A 71 -12.53 12.81 -15.54
C THR A 71 -12.53 11.30 -15.33
N PHE A 72 -11.35 10.70 -15.08
CA PHE A 72 -11.16 9.24 -15.16
C PHE A 72 -11.58 8.47 -13.89
N VAL A 73 -11.07 8.85 -12.72
CA VAL A 73 -11.28 8.11 -11.46
C VAL A 73 -12.56 8.56 -10.75
N CYS A 74 -12.96 9.83 -10.89
CA CYS A 74 -14.15 10.38 -10.25
C CYS A 74 -15.45 9.60 -10.56
N PRO A 75 -15.77 9.23 -11.82
CA PRO A 75 -17.02 8.52 -12.10
C PRO A 75 -17.04 7.14 -11.45
N THR A 76 -15.90 6.44 -11.33
CA THR A 76 -15.87 5.10 -10.74
C THR A 76 -16.22 5.14 -9.25
N GLU A 77 -15.77 6.16 -8.52
CA GLU A 77 -16.12 6.36 -7.11
C GLU A 77 -17.59 6.71 -6.94
N ILE A 78 -18.09 7.69 -7.71
CA ILE A 78 -19.48 8.17 -7.61
C ILE A 78 -20.45 7.03 -7.94
N ILE A 79 -20.19 6.28 -9.01
CA ILE A 79 -20.99 5.11 -9.39
C ILE A 79 -20.96 4.04 -8.30
N ALA A 80 -19.79 3.73 -7.73
CA ALA A 80 -19.68 2.71 -6.69
C ALA A 80 -20.46 3.07 -5.41
N TYR A 81 -20.48 4.36 -5.02
CA TYR A 81 -21.34 4.83 -3.93
C TYR A 81 -22.82 4.88 -4.31
N GLY A 82 -23.15 5.28 -5.54
CA GLY A 82 -24.50 5.34 -6.06
C GLY A 82 -25.17 3.96 -6.10
N ASP A 83 -24.51 2.98 -6.70
CA ASP A 83 -25.01 1.61 -6.84
C ASP A 83 -25.25 0.94 -5.47
N ARG A 84 -24.47 1.33 -4.45
CA ARG A 84 -24.57 0.82 -3.07
C ARG A 84 -25.25 1.78 -2.10
N ALA A 85 -25.88 2.85 -2.58
CA ALA A 85 -26.54 3.86 -1.74
C ALA A 85 -27.61 3.24 -0.83
N LYS A 86 -28.28 2.18 -1.28
CA LYS A 86 -29.28 1.43 -0.53
C LYS A 86 -28.72 0.77 0.73
N GLU A 87 -27.46 0.29 0.69
CA GLU A 87 -26.79 -0.31 1.86
C GLU A 87 -26.56 0.76 2.95
N PHE A 88 -26.12 1.95 2.56
CA PHE A 88 -25.95 3.07 3.49
C PHE A 88 -27.27 3.52 4.10
N ARG A 89 -28.33 3.65 3.28
CA ARG A 89 -29.67 4.03 3.75
C ARG A 89 -30.26 2.99 4.72
N ALA A 90 -30.02 1.71 4.49
CA ALA A 90 -30.44 0.64 5.41
C ALA A 90 -29.80 0.77 6.80
N LEU A 91 -28.58 1.34 6.87
CA LEU A 91 -27.87 1.65 8.12
C LEU A 91 -28.21 3.05 8.67
N GLY A 92 -29.19 3.76 8.11
CA GLY A 92 -29.55 5.12 8.52
C GLY A 92 -28.51 6.19 8.14
N ALA A 93 -27.73 5.94 7.09
CA ALA A 93 -26.76 6.88 6.55
C ALA A 93 -27.16 7.39 5.15
N GLU A 94 -26.92 8.67 4.90
CA GLU A 94 -27.03 9.27 3.57
C GLU A 94 -25.63 9.56 3.01
N VAL A 95 -25.53 9.60 1.69
CA VAL A 95 -24.26 9.86 0.97
C VAL A 95 -24.43 11.07 0.08
N ILE A 96 -23.46 11.98 0.08
CA ILE A 96 -23.40 13.17 -0.79
C ILE A 96 -22.03 13.21 -1.47
N ALA A 97 -22.04 13.38 -2.79
CA ALA A 97 -20.83 13.71 -3.54
C ALA A 97 -20.75 15.23 -3.72
N CYS A 98 -19.56 15.80 -3.68
CA CYS A 98 -19.34 17.24 -3.88
C CYS A 98 -18.12 17.49 -4.76
N SER A 99 -18.20 18.43 -5.69
CA SER A 99 -17.01 18.99 -6.37
C SER A 99 -17.16 20.49 -6.55
N CYS A 100 -16.10 21.11 -7.08
CA CYS A 100 -16.09 22.54 -7.38
C CYS A 100 -16.77 22.91 -8.71
N ASP A 101 -17.42 21.95 -9.37
CA ASP A 101 -18.12 22.16 -10.63
C ASP A 101 -19.49 22.83 -10.43
N SER A 102 -20.14 23.21 -11.53
CA SER A 102 -21.49 23.78 -11.48
C SER A 102 -22.56 22.69 -11.48
N HIS A 103 -23.73 22.98 -10.90
CA HIS A 103 -24.88 22.06 -10.93
C HIS A 103 -25.34 21.73 -12.35
N PHE A 104 -25.13 22.64 -13.32
CA PHE A 104 -25.38 22.35 -14.74
C PHE A 104 -24.42 21.30 -15.31
N SER A 105 -23.14 21.34 -14.92
CA SER A 105 -22.15 20.32 -15.28
C SER A 105 -22.55 18.95 -14.72
N HIS A 106 -22.95 18.91 -13.44
CA HIS A 106 -23.43 17.68 -12.81
C HIS A 106 -24.61 17.08 -13.56
N LEU A 107 -25.62 17.89 -13.92
CA LEU A 107 -26.78 17.41 -14.66
C LEU A 107 -26.39 16.87 -16.04
N ALA A 108 -25.50 17.56 -16.76
CA ALA A 108 -24.98 17.08 -18.04
C ALA A 108 -24.23 15.75 -17.89
N TRP A 109 -23.50 15.57 -16.79
CA TRP A 109 -22.71 14.37 -16.53
C TRP A 109 -23.59 13.17 -16.11
N VAL A 110 -24.64 13.41 -15.32
CA VAL A 110 -25.69 12.44 -15.01
C VAL A 110 -26.41 11.97 -16.28
N ASN A 111 -26.72 12.88 -17.20
CA ASN A 111 -27.36 12.55 -18.47
C ASN A 111 -26.45 11.82 -19.46
N THR A 112 -25.13 11.82 -19.24
CA THR A 112 -24.18 11.09 -20.08
C THR A 112 -24.18 9.60 -19.71
N PRO A 113 -24.26 8.66 -20.68
CA PRO A 113 -24.21 7.23 -20.40
C PRO A 113 -22.88 6.79 -19.74
N ARG A 114 -22.95 5.80 -18.84
CA ARG A 114 -21.76 5.21 -18.20
C ARG A 114 -20.70 4.69 -19.19
N LYS A 115 -21.13 4.24 -20.37
CA LYS A 115 -20.24 3.74 -21.44
C LYS A 115 -19.31 4.81 -22.00
N ASP A 116 -19.74 6.07 -21.96
CA ASP A 116 -19.01 7.22 -22.48
C ASP A 116 -18.28 7.99 -21.35
N GLY A 117 -18.15 7.38 -20.16
CA GLY A 117 -17.55 8.02 -18.99
C GLY A 117 -18.49 8.95 -18.21
N GLY A 118 -19.80 8.87 -18.47
CA GLY A 118 -20.83 9.53 -17.68
C GLY A 118 -21.21 8.78 -16.40
N LEU A 119 -22.15 9.32 -15.65
CA LEU A 119 -22.66 8.71 -14.41
C LEU A 119 -23.91 7.84 -14.64
N GLY A 120 -24.76 8.23 -15.60
CA GLY A 120 -26.11 7.67 -15.75
C GLY A 120 -27.01 8.02 -14.57
N ASP A 121 -28.09 7.24 -14.38
CA ASP A 121 -29.00 7.41 -13.24
C ASP A 121 -28.22 7.28 -11.91
N MET A 122 -28.40 8.27 -11.04
CA MET A 122 -27.69 8.41 -9.79
C MET A 122 -28.65 8.48 -8.60
N ASP A 123 -28.44 7.56 -7.66
CA ASP A 123 -29.21 7.49 -6.41
C ASP A 123 -28.65 8.43 -5.31
N ILE A 124 -27.57 9.17 -5.56
CA ILE A 124 -26.96 10.08 -4.57
C ILE A 124 -26.95 11.53 -5.06
N PRO A 125 -27.17 12.52 -4.16
CA PRO A 125 -27.03 13.93 -4.49
C PRO A 125 -25.61 14.31 -4.93
N LEU A 126 -25.51 15.09 -6.01
CA LEU A 126 -24.27 15.73 -6.46
C LEU A 126 -24.31 17.23 -6.12
N LEU A 127 -23.59 17.64 -5.09
CA LEU A 127 -23.54 19.01 -4.58
C LEU A 127 -22.51 19.86 -5.34
N ALA A 128 -22.96 20.99 -5.87
CA ALA A 128 -22.10 21.95 -6.56
C ALA A 128 -21.49 22.97 -5.60
N ASP A 129 -20.16 22.98 -5.47
CA ASP A 129 -19.37 23.96 -4.73
C ASP A 129 -18.66 24.93 -5.67
N PHE A 130 -19.41 25.59 -6.55
CA PHE A 130 -18.85 26.50 -7.56
C PHE A 130 -18.03 27.66 -6.97
N ASN A 131 -18.36 28.09 -5.75
CA ASN A 131 -17.63 29.16 -5.04
C ASN A 131 -16.43 28.65 -4.22
N LYS A 132 -16.18 27.34 -4.19
CA LYS A 132 -15.07 26.64 -3.51
C LYS A 132 -15.05 26.82 -1.99
N LYS A 133 -16.11 27.39 -1.39
CA LYS A 133 -16.16 27.69 0.04
C LYS A 133 -16.37 26.45 0.86
N ILE A 134 -17.11 25.47 0.34
CA ILE A 134 -17.38 24.22 1.05
C ILE A 134 -16.07 23.42 1.11
N ALA A 135 -15.39 23.20 -0.03
CA ALA A 135 -14.11 22.52 -0.09
C ALA A 135 -13.03 23.21 0.77
N GLU A 136 -13.00 24.55 0.81
CA GLU A 136 -12.09 25.29 1.69
C GLU A 136 -12.43 25.08 3.17
N SER A 137 -13.73 25.10 3.54
CA SER A 137 -14.18 24.91 4.92
C SER A 137 -13.89 23.50 5.45
N PHE A 138 -13.92 22.51 4.57
CA PHE A 138 -13.55 21.12 4.88
C PHE A 138 -12.03 20.86 4.80
N GLY A 139 -11.24 21.84 4.33
CA GLY A 139 -9.78 21.75 4.26
C GLY A 139 -9.26 20.81 3.18
N VAL A 140 -10.02 20.60 2.11
CA VAL A 140 -9.68 19.70 0.99
C VAL A 140 -9.43 20.43 -0.33
N LEU A 141 -9.63 21.75 -0.35
CA LEU A 141 -9.35 22.57 -1.53
C LEU A 141 -7.83 22.74 -1.72
N ASP A 142 -7.35 22.34 -2.88
CA ASP A 142 -6.05 22.78 -3.40
C ASP A 142 -6.19 24.22 -3.94
N LYS A 143 -5.46 25.15 -3.32
CA LYS A 143 -5.52 26.57 -3.68
C LYS A 143 -4.81 26.88 -4.99
N ASP A 144 -3.86 26.03 -5.40
CA ASP A 144 -3.05 26.26 -6.59
C ASP A 144 -3.81 25.81 -7.85
N SER A 145 -4.40 24.61 -7.83
CA SER A 145 -5.20 24.10 -8.95
C SER A 145 -6.67 24.55 -8.92
N GLY A 146 -7.18 24.95 -7.75
CA GLY A 146 -8.59 25.27 -7.54
C GLY A 146 -9.50 24.03 -7.52
N LEU A 147 -8.92 22.83 -7.36
CA LEU A 147 -9.63 21.56 -7.30
C LEU A 147 -9.69 21.03 -5.87
N SER A 148 -10.66 20.18 -5.57
CA SER A 148 -10.67 19.44 -4.29
C SER A 148 -9.86 18.14 -4.39
N TYR A 149 -9.08 17.84 -3.36
CA TYR A 149 -8.54 16.50 -3.15
C TYR A 149 -9.66 15.48 -2.89
N ARG A 150 -9.33 14.18 -2.93
CA ARG A 150 -10.28 13.09 -2.67
C ARG A 150 -10.52 12.93 -1.17
N GLY A 151 -11.17 13.92 -0.57
CA GLY A 151 -11.56 13.94 0.84
C GLY A 151 -12.87 13.21 1.07
N LEU A 152 -12.97 12.38 2.10
CA LEU A 152 -14.20 11.74 2.58
C LEU A 152 -14.36 12.02 4.06
N PHE A 153 -15.55 12.45 4.45
CA PHE A 153 -15.91 12.78 5.82
C PHE A 153 -17.11 11.96 6.26
N LEU A 154 -16.95 11.24 7.35
CA LEU A 154 -18.04 10.56 8.05
C LEU A 154 -18.50 11.44 9.20
N ILE A 155 -19.75 11.89 9.13
CA ILE A 155 -20.38 12.80 10.07
C ILE A 155 -21.46 12.02 10.83
N ASP A 156 -21.47 12.16 12.15
CA ASP A 156 -22.45 11.52 13.01
C ASP A 156 -23.80 12.28 13.06
N PRO A 157 -24.85 11.67 13.62
CA PRO A 157 -26.16 12.31 13.78
C PRO A 157 -26.16 13.62 14.58
N SER A 158 -25.12 13.86 15.39
CA SER A 158 -24.95 15.09 16.17
C SER A 158 -24.33 16.23 15.34
N GLY A 159 -23.86 15.94 14.12
CA GLY A 159 -23.16 16.89 13.26
C GLY A 159 -21.66 16.99 13.58
N THR A 160 -21.07 15.95 14.19
CA THR A 160 -19.64 15.89 14.50
C THR A 160 -18.93 14.97 13.52
N VAL A 161 -17.77 15.40 13.01
CA VAL A 161 -16.92 14.55 12.16
C VAL A 161 -16.28 13.46 13.01
N ARG A 162 -16.45 12.19 12.61
CA ARG A 162 -15.91 11.01 13.30
C ARG A 162 -14.70 10.42 12.59
N HIS A 163 -14.68 10.49 11.27
CA HIS A 163 -13.60 9.95 10.45
C HIS A 163 -13.40 10.77 9.19
N THR A 164 -12.15 10.90 8.79
CA THR A 164 -11.73 11.64 7.61
C THR A 164 -10.66 10.84 6.89
N THR A 165 -10.83 10.68 5.58
CA THR A 165 -9.83 10.11 4.67
C THR A 165 -9.55 11.10 3.57
N CYS A 166 -8.29 11.35 3.23
CA CYS A 166 -7.92 12.26 2.15
C CYS A 166 -6.86 11.58 1.29
N ASN A 167 -7.24 11.24 0.05
CA ASN A 167 -6.32 10.67 -0.92
C ASN A 167 -5.84 11.75 -1.89
N ASP A 168 -4.64 11.52 -2.44
CA ASP A 168 -4.15 12.26 -3.60
C ASP A 168 -4.97 11.93 -4.85
N LEU A 169 -4.84 12.74 -5.89
CA LEU A 169 -5.64 12.69 -7.12
C LEU A 169 -5.66 11.32 -7.85
N PRO A 170 -4.56 10.54 -7.94
CA PRO A 170 -4.55 9.33 -8.77
C PRO A 170 -5.17 8.10 -8.09
N VAL A 171 -5.39 8.10 -6.77
CA VAL A 171 -5.80 6.92 -6.01
C VAL A 171 -7.25 7.04 -5.53
N GLY A 172 -8.13 6.19 -6.06
CA GLY A 172 -9.52 6.10 -5.63
C GLY A 172 -9.69 5.53 -4.22
N ARG A 173 -10.87 5.75 -3.63
CA ARG A 173 -11.27 5.26 -2.30
C ARG A 173 -11.98 3.91 -2.37
N SER A 174 -12.08 3.25 -1.22
CA SER A 174 -12.85 2.02 -1.06
C SER A 174 -14.20 2.29 -0.40
N VAL A 175 -15.27 1.80 -1.02
CA VAL A 175 -16.63 1.83 -0.47
C VAL A 175 -16.78 0.84 0.69
N ASP A 176 -16.11 -0.31 0.61
CA ASP A 176 -16.13 -1.34 1.66
C ASP A 176 -15.53 -0.84 2.97
N GLU A 177 -14.42 -0.09 2.88
CA GLU A 177 -13.80 0.51 4.06
C GLU A 177 -14.73 1.54 4.70
N THR A 178 -15.42 2.35 3.88
CA THR A 178 -16.36 3.34 4.39
C THR A 178 -17.55 2.69 5.10
N LEU A 179 -18.08 1.58 4.56
CA LEU A 179 -19.11 0.79 5.22
C LEU A 179 -18.61 0.16 6.52
N ARG A 180 -17.41 -0.42 6.51
CA ARG A 180 -16.80 -1.01 7.70
C ARG A 180 -16.64 0.02 8.82
N VAL A 181 -16.14 1.21 8.49
CA VAL A 181 -15.95 2.31 9.45
C VAL A 181 -17.29 2.83 9.97
N LEU A 182 -18.30 3.02 9.11
CA LEU A 182 -19.66 3.41 9.52
C LEU A 182 -20.23 2.40 10.55
N LYS A 183 -20.18 1.11 10.22
CA LYS A 183 -20.65 0.03 11.10
C LYS A 183 -19.90 -0.01 12.43
N ALA A 184 -18.58 0.20 12.40
CA ALA A 184 -17.75 0.23 13.60
C ALA A 184 -18.15 1.37 14.55
N PHE A 185 -18.39 2.58 14.03
CA PHE A 185 -18.85 3.69 14.87
C PHE A 185 -20.25 3.47 15.42
N GLN A 186 -21.18 2.96 14.60
CA GLN A 186 -22.52 2.62 15.07
C GLN A 186 -22.51 1.55 16.16
N PHE A 187 -21.63 0.54 16.02
CA PHE A 187 -21.44 -0.48 17.04
C PHE A 187 -20.88 0.11 18.34
N SER A 188 -19.83 0.94 18.24
CA SER A 188 -19.20 1.57 19.40
C SER A 188 -20.17 2.50 20.14
N ASP A 189 -20.96 3.29 19.41
CA ASP A 189 -21.95 4.21 20.00
C ASP A 189 -23.10 3.45 20.69
N LYS A 190 -23.46 2.24 20.20
CA LYS A 190 -24.54 1.40 20.78
C LYS A 190 -24.09 0.58 21.99
N HIS A 191 -22.88 0.01 21.93
CA HIS A 191 -22.40 -0.96 22.92
C HIS A 191 -21.41 -0.37 23.93
N GLY A 192 -20.80 0.78 23.64
CA GLY A 192 -19.76 1.40 24.49
C GLY A 192 -18.44 0.61 24.50
N GLU A 193 -18.28 -0.34 23.57
CA GLU A 193 -17.05 -1.10 23.36
C GLU A 193 -16.21 -0.49 22.24
N VAL A 194 -14.92 -0.81 22.21
CA VAL A 194 -14.01 -0.34 21.16
C VAL A 194 -13.71 -1.44 20.14
N CYS A 195 -13.67 -1.04 18.87
CA CYS A 195 -13.39 -1.91 17.73
C CYS A 195 -11.86 -2.03 17.52
N PRO A 196 -11.30 -3.25 17.48
CA PRO A 196 -9.91 -3.50 17.13
C PRO A 196 -9.56 -3.16 15.66
N ALA A 197 -8.28 -3.30 15.29
CA ALA A 197 -7.85 -3.21 13.90
C ALA A 197 -8.55 -4.28 13.04
N ASP A 198 -8.88 -3.91 11.80
CA ASP A 198 -9.57 -4.77 10.81
C ASP A 198 -10.87 -5.40 11.34
N TRP A 199 -11.58 -4.67 12.22
CA TRP A 199 -12.84 -5.16 12.79
C TRP A 199 -13.95 -5.24 11.73
N HIS A 200 -14.69 -6.36 11.78
CA HIS A 200 -15.94 -6.62 11.07
C HIS A 200 -17.04 -7.01 12.07
N GLU A 201 -18.32 -7.04 11.67
CA GLU A 201 -19.47 -7.25 12.58
C GLU A 201 -19.36 -8.50 13.47
N ASP A 202 -18.77 -9.59 12.97
CA ASP A 202 -18.59 -10.85 13.72
C ASP A 202 -17.28 -10.91 14.53
N SER A 203 -16.46 -9.86 14.47
CA SER A 203 -15.14 -9.83 15.11
C SER A 203 -15.25 -9.51 16.59
N PRO A 204 -14.37 -10.08 17.44
CA PRO A 204 -14.34 -9.77 18.86
C PRO A 204 -14.01 -8.29 19.10
N THR A 205 -14.57 -7.74 20.17
CA THR A 205 -14.46 -6.33 20.57
C THR A 205 -13.78 -6.21 21.93
N ILE A 206 -13.36 -4.99 22.29
CA ILE A 206 -12.67 -4.73 23.56
C ILE A 206 -13.56 -3.86 24.45
N LYS A 207 -13.85 -4.32 25.67
CA LYS A 207 -14.45 -3.47 26.69
C LYS A 207 -13.39 -2.50 27.24
N PRO A 208 -13.63 -1.18 27.23
CA PRO A 208 -12.64 -0.20 27.68
C PRO A 208 -12.45 -0.27 29.20
N GLY A 209 -11.48 -1.07 29.63
CA GLY A 209 -11.06 -1.22 31.03
C GLY A 209 -9.80 -2.07 31.14
N VAL A 210 -8.88 -1.73 32.04
CA VAL A 210 -7.57 -2.42 32.15
C VAL A 210 -7.75 -3.90 32.53
N SER A 211 -8.74 -4.21 33.36
CA SER A 211 -9.10 -5.57 33.75
C SER A 211 -9.89 -6.28 32.64
N SER A 212 -10.94 -5.66 32.12
CA SER A 212 -11.86 -6.25 31.15
C SER A 212 -11.24 -6.47 29.76
N SER A 213 -10.29 -5.62 29.36
CA SER A 213 -9.58 -5.77 28.07
C SER A 213 -8.74 -7.05 27.99
N LYS A 214 -8.31 -7.61 29.13
CA LYS A 214 -7.55 -8.86 29.17
C LYS A 214 -8.34 -10.05 28.60
N GLU A 215 -9.66 -10.03 28.69
CA GLU A 215 -10.53 -11.07 28.11
C GLU A 215 -10.34 -11.14 26.60
N TYR A 216 -10.32 -9.99 25.92
CA TYR A 216 -10.07 -9.90 24.49
C TYR A 216 -8.67 -10.39 24.12
N PHE A 217 -7.63 -9.90 24.80
CA PHE A 217 -6.24 -10.28 24.49
C PHE A 217 -5.99 -11.77 24.69
N ASN A 218 -6.57 -12.37 25.74
CA ASN A 218 -6.48 -13.82 25.96
C ASN A 218 -7.20 -14.60 24.85
N LYS A 219 -8.37 -14.13 24.40
CA LYS A 219 -9.11 -14.75 23.29
C LYS A 219 -8.35 -14.70 21.97
N ILE A 220 -7.75 -13.55 21.62
CA ILE A 220 -6.94 -13.41 20.42
C ILE A 220 -5.66 -14.24 20.49
N LEU A 221 -4.99 -14.30 21.64
CA LEU A 221 -3.81 -15.16 21.83
C LEU A 221 -4.14 -16.65 21.69
N ALA A 222 -5.34 -17.07 22.10
CA ALA A 222 -5.81 -18.44 21.88
C ALA A 222 -6.12 -18.70 20.40
N MET A 223 -6.81 -17.77 19.72
CA MET A 223 -7.10 -17.89 18.28
C MET A 223 -5.82 -17.91 17.43
N ASN A 224 -4.85 -17.04 17.73
CA ASN A 224 -3.58 -16.99 16.99
C ASN A 224 -2.69 -18.20 17.26
N ARG A 225 -2.78 -18.84 18.44
CA ARG A 225 -2.13 -20.13 18.69
C ARG A 225 -2.77 -21.28 17.91
N SER A 226 -4.07 -21.19 17.64
CA SER A 226 -4.79 -22.19 16.84
C SER A 226 -4.57 -22.02 15.34
N LYS A 227 -4.30 -20.81 14.85
CA LYS A 227 -3.76 -20.61 13.50
C LYS A 227 -2.31 -21.08 13.53
N LYS A 228 -2.04 -22.32 13.09
CA LYS A 228 -0.69 -22.81 12.78
C LYS A 228 -0.08 -21.86 11.72
N LEU A 229 0.52 -20.76 12.17
CA LEU A 229 1.46 -20.01 11.36
C LEU A 229 2.74 -20.84 11.39
N ALA A 230 3.01 -21.57 10.31
CA ALA A 230 4.23 -22.34 10.18
C ALA A 230 5.41 -21.39 10.38
N ALA A 231 6.18 -21.59 11.45
CA ALA A 231 7.40 -20.83 11.63
C ALA A 231 8.35 -21.19 10.47
N TYR A 232 9.14 -20.22 9.98
CA TYR A 232 10.14 -20.52 8.97
C TYR A 232 11.12 -21.57 9.52
N GLY A 233 11.11 -22.78 8.95
CA GLY A 233 11.87 -23.94 9.44
C GLY A 233 11.04 -25.03 10.14
N GLU A 234 9.72 -24.85 10.29
CA GLU A 234 8.83 -25.91 10.76
C GLU A 234 8.65 -26.96 9.66
N GLN A 235 9.00 -28.20 9.97
CA GLN A 235 8.93 -29.32 9.03
C GLN A 235 7.46 -29.68 8.84
N PHE A 236 6.98 -29.66 7.59
CA PHE A 236 5.61 -30.08 7.28
C PHE A 236 5.34 -31.47 7.87
N GLU A 237 4.18 -31.64 8.51
CA GLU A 237 3.70 -32.96 8.89
C GLU A 237 3.59 -33.78 7.61
N ASP A 238 4.25 -34.93 7.57
CA ASP A 238 4.16 -35.84 6.44
C ASP A 238 2.68 -36.24 6.34
N ASP A 239 1.99 -35.77 5.29
CA ASP A 239 0.60 -36.13 5.03
C ASP A 239 0.49 -37.67 5.04
N GLU A 240 -0.33 -38.22 5.95
CA GLU A 240 -0.58 -39.67 6.06
C GLU A 240 -1.21 -40.26 4.78
N ASP A 241 -1.60 -39.41 3.82
CA ASP A 241 -2.20 -39.78 2.55
C ASP A 241 -1.19 -39.86 1.40
N GLY A 242 -0.06 -40.55 1.58
CA GLY A 242 0.64 -41.30 0.52
C GLY A 242 1.11 -40.60 -0.76
N THR A 243 0.91 -39.29 -0.96
CA THR A 243 1.45 -38.54 -2.10
C THR A 243 2.72 -37.84 -1.66
N THR A 244 3.78 -38.62 -1.45
CA THR A 244 5.11 -38.07 -1.22
C THR A 244 5.57 -37.30 -2.46
N VAL A 245 5.60 -35.96 -2.38
CA VAL A 245 6.33 -35.14 -3.35
C VAL A 245 7.79 -35.55 -3.26
N SER A 246 8.28 -36.23 -4.30
CA SER A 246 9.66 -36.72 -4.34
C SER A 246 10.62 -35.54 -4.17
N LYS A 247 11.49 -35.60 -3.16
CA LYS A 247 12.56 -34.60 -2.94
C LYS A 247 13.67 -34.66 -4.01
N LYS A 248 13.57 -35.57 -4.99
CA LYS A 248 14.49 -35.65 -6.13
C LYS A 248 13.95 -34.78 -7.26
N PRO A 249 14.77 -33.89 -7.86
CA PRO A 249 14.35 -33.13 -9.03
C PRO A 249 13.97 -34.12 -10.14
N THR A 250 12.72 -34.04 -10.60
CA THR A 250 12.23 -34.81 -11.74
C THR A 250 13.05 -34.41 -12.96
N ALA A 251 13.61 -35.39 -13.67
CA ALA A 251 14.39 -35.07 -14.85
C ALA A 251 13.45 -34.62 -15.98
N ILE A 252 13.87 -33.65 -16.82
CA ILE A 252 13.03 -33.01 -17.86
C ILE A 252 12.33 -34.01 -18.81
N HIS A 253 12.89 -35.22 -18.97
CA HIS A 253 12.31 -36.26 -19.82
C HIS A 253 11.19 -37.08 -19.14
N GLU A 254 10.98 -36.91 -17.84
CA GLU A 254 9.93 -37.55 -17.04
C GLU A 254 8.72 -36.62 -16.81
N GLU A 255 8.82 -35.34 -17.12
CA GLU A 255 7.69 -34.40 -17.11
C GLU A 255 6.78 -34.63 -18.33
N ILE A 256 5.71 -35.39 -18.12
CA ILE A 256 4.72 -35.68 -19.16
C ILE A 256 3.41 -34.99 -18.78
N ALA A 257 3.10 -33.88 -19.48
CA ALA A 257 1.79 -33.25 -19.36
C ALA A 257 0.73 -34.10 -20.09
N THR A 258 -0.37 -34.41 -19.42
CA THR A 258 -1.53 -35.11 -20.01
C THR A 258 -2.76 -34.22 -19.97
N ASP A 259 -3.58 -34.25 -21.02
CA ASP A 259 -4.90 -33.60 -21.01
C ASP A 259 -5.88 -34.39 -20.11
N GLU A 260 -7.07 -33.85 -19.84
CA GLU A 260 -8.17 -34.48 -19.07
C GLU A 260 -8.59 -35.88 -19.58
N HIS A 261 -8.16 -36.27 -20.78
CA HIS A 261 -8.40 -37.57 -21.41
C HIS A 261 -7.14 -38.47 -21.48
N GLY A 262 -6.08 -38.15 -20.73
CA GLY A 262 -4.88 -38.99 -20.56
C GLY A 262 -3.91 -39.00 -21.75
N LYS A 263 -4.10 -38.12 -22.74
CA LYS A 263 -3.23 -38.07 -23.93
C LYS A 263 -2.03 -37.15 -23.69
N ARG A 264 -0.82 -37.65 -23.96
CA ARG A 264 0.45 -36.96 -23.70
C ARG A 264 0.62 -35.74 -24.63
N ARG A 265 0.95 -34.57 -24.06
CA ARG A 265 1.39 -33.36 -24.79
C ARG A 265 2.88 -33.13 -24.58
N PHE A 266 3.58 -32.80 -25.66
CA PHE A 266 5.00 -32.44 -25.62
C PHE A 266 5.16 -31.06 -24.97
N HIS A 267 5.94 -31.00 -23.88
CA HIS A 267 6.34 -29.75 -23.25
C HIS A 267 7.54 -29.18 -24.02
N GLY A 268 7.31 -28.14 -24.83
CA GLY A 268 8.38 -27.52 -25.61
C GLY A 268 7.93 -26.88 -26.92
N ALA A 269 6.96 -25.96 -26.85
CA ALA A 269 6.70 -25.02 -27.94
C ALA A 269 6.10 -23.71 -27.40
N PHE A 270 6.99 -22.74 -27.20
CA PHE A 270 6.76 -21.29 -27.26
C PHE A 270 5.76 -20.64 -26.30
N THR A 271 6.28 -20.10 -25.20
CA THR A 271 5.81 -18.84 -24.61
C THR A 271 6.94 -17.82 -24.67
N GLY A 272 7.08 -17.12 -25.81
CA GLY A 272 8.02 -16.01 -25.95
C GLY A 272 8.41 -15.69 -27.39
N GLY A 273 7.76 -14.69 -27.99
CA GLY A 273 8.26 -13.93 -29.15
C GLY A 273 7.90 -14.45 -30.55
N PHE A 274 7.34 -13.55 -31.37
CA PHE A 274 7.02 -13.68 -32.80
C PHE A 274 5.75 -14.46 -33.19
N SER A 275 4.65 -13.71 -33.31
CA SER A 275 3.59 -13.98 -34.27
C SER A 275 4.12 -13.82 -35.71
N ALA A 276 4.88 -14.80 -36.20
CA ALA A 276 5.18 -14.94 -37.61
C ALA A 276 4.45 -16.18 -38.11
N GLY A 277 3.33 -15.99 -38.82
CA GLY A 277 2.65 -17.10 -39.48
C GLY A 277 1.12 -17.03 -39.56
N TYR A 278 0.48 -15.86 -39.55
CA TYR A 278 -0.89 -15.71 -40.06
C TYR A 278 -0.92 -15.61 -41.60
N TRP A 279 0.02 -16.25 -42.30
CA TRP A 279 0.00 -16.40 -43.76
C TRP A 279 0.78 -17.66 -44.13
N ASN A 280 0.04 -18.74 -44.41
CA ASN A 280 0.37 -19.66 -45.51
C ASN A 280 -0.81 -20.61 -45.76
N THR A 281 -1.74 -20.10 -46.58
CA THR A 281 -2.26 -20.75 -47.78
C THR A 281 -2.30 -22.29 -47.79
N VAL A 282 -3.53 -22.77 -47.61
CA VAL A 282 -4.08 -23.97 -48.25
C VAL A 282 -3.78 -24.02 -49.77
N GLY A 283 -3.33 -25.17 -50.28
CA GLY A 283 -3.67 -25.59 -51.65
C GLY A 283 -2.68 -25.39 -52.81
N SER A 284 -1.36 -25.57 -52.64
CA SER A 284 -0.46 -25.76 -53.80
C SER A 284 0.35 -27.07 -53.70
N LYS A 285 0.40 -27.83 -54.80
CA LYS A 285 0.99 -29.18 -54.93
C LYS A 285 2.52 -29.21 -54.89
N HIS A 286 3.17 -28.08 -54.63
CA HIS A 286 4.61 -27.93 -54.47
C HIS A 286 4.88 -27.02 -53.27
N GLY A 287 4.77 -27.59 -52.07
CA GLY A 287 5.19 -26.95 -50.83
C GLY A 287 6.70 -26.74 -50.83
N TRP A 288 7.13 -25.59 -50.34
CA TRP A 288 8.53 -25.17 -50.23
C TRP A 288 9.32 -26.16 -49.35
N VAL A 289 10.23 -26.94 -49.96
CA VAL A 289 11.15 -27.83 -49.23
C VAL A 289 12.52 -27.14 -49.19
N PRO A 290 13.01 -26.68 -48.02
CA PRO A 290 14.39 -26.23 -47.92
C PRO A 290 15.33 -27.42 -48.18
N GLN A 291 16.17 -27.31 -49.21
CA GLN A 291 17.08 -28.37 -49.70
C GLN A 291 18.29 -28.63 -48.80
N VAL A 292 18.52 -27.84 -47.74
CA VAL A 292 19.63 -28.05 -46.81
C VAL A 292 19.17 -27.73 -45.39
N PHE A 293 19.04 -28.76 -44.56
CA PHE A 293 18.83 -28.62 -43.12
C PHE A 293 20.21 -28.52 -42.46
N SER A 294 20.63 -27.29 -42.10
CA SER A 294 21.80 -27.09 -41.25
C SER A 294 21.37 -27.17 -39.79
N SER A 295 21.74 -28.26 -39.11
CA SER A 295 21.47 -28.44 -37.70
C SER A 295 22.57 -27.74 -36.88
N SER A 296 22.21 -26.95 -35.89
CA SER A 296 23.16 -26.33 -34.94
C SER A 296 23.90 -27.35 -34.06
N ARG A 297 23.72 -28.66 -34.28
CA ARG A 297 24.42 -29.74 -33.58
C ARG A 297 25.79 -30.03 -34.20
N ASP A 298 26.04 -29.60 -35.44
CA ASP A 298 27.30 -29.87 -36.16
C ASP A 298 28.37 -28.77 -35.99
N ALA A 299 28.07 -27.70 -35.25
CA ALA A 299 29.03 -26.65 -34.86
C ALA A 299 29.53 -26.81 -33.41
N ARG A 300 29.81 -28.03 -32.97
CA ARG A 300 30.59 -28.26 -31.73
C ARG A 300 32.08 -28.08 -32.05
N GLY A 301 32.50 -26.82 -32.13
CA GLY A 301 33.90 -26.41 -32.17
C GLY A 301 34.13 -25.34 -31.10
N ASP A 302 35.01 -25.66 -30.15
CA ASP A 302 35.49 -24.90 -29.00
C ASP A 302 34.55 -24.73 -27.79
N GLN A 303 34.83 -25.51 -26.74
CA GLN A 303 34.38 -25.20 -25.37
C GLN A 303 35.07 -23.91 -24.89
N ILE A 304 34.47 -22.76 -25.17
CA ILE A 304 34.91 -21.50 -24.58
C ILE A 304 34.47 -21.49 -23.12
N LYS A 305 35.42 -21.74 -22.21
CA LYS A 305 35.18 -21.66 -20.77
C LYS A 305 35.17 -20.19 -20.36
N GLN A 306 33.99 -19.56 -20.44
CA GLN A 306 33.79 -18.15 -20.09
C GLN A 306 34.28 -17.88 -18.67
N ARG A 307 35.15 -16.88 -18.52
CA ARG A 307 35.61 -16.36 -17.23
C ARG A 307 34.77 -15.15 -16.85
N ALA A 308 34.68 -14.87 -15.56
CA ALA A 308 34.00 -13.65 -15.08
C ALA A 308 34.64 -12.36 -15.63
N GLU A 309 35.93 -12.43 -15.95
CA GLU A 309 36.73 -11.36 -16.57
C GLU A 309 36.27 -11.03 -18.00
N ASP A 310 35.68 -11.99 -18.73
CA ASP A 310 35.21 -11.78 -20.10
C ASP A 310 33.98 -10.84 -20.17
N PHE A 311 33.38 -10.53 -19.02
CA PHE A 311 32.23 -9.64 -18.87
C PHE A 311 32.55 -8.31 -18.16
N MET A 312 33.83 -8.04 -17.87
CA MET A 312 34.29 -6.80 -17.23
C MET A 312 34.91 -5.87 -18.27
N ASP A 313 34.57 -4.59 -18.23
CA ASP A 313 35.15 -3.60 -19.15
C ASP A 313 36.42 -2.94 -18.58
N ALA A 314 37.01 -2.01 -19.33
CA ALA A 314 38.24 -1.32 -18.93
C ALA A 314 38.08 -0.47 -17.65
N GLU A 315 36.84 -0.10 -17.30
CA GLU A 315 36.53 0.68 -16.10
C GLU A 315 36.45 -0.23 -14.86
N ASP A 316 35.93 -1.45 -15.03
CA ASP A 316 35.88 -2.49 -13.98
C ASP A 316 37.25 -3.05 -13.58
N LEU A 317 38.23 -3.01 -14.50
CA LEU A 317 39.60 -3.49 -14.29
C LEU A 317 40.57 -2.37 -13.84
N GLY A 318 40.10 -1.13 -13.75
CA GLY A 318 40.90 0.03 -13.35
C GLY A 318 41.38 -0.01 -11.89
N GLU A 319 42.27 0.91 -11.52
CA GLU A 319 42.88 0.98 -10.18
C GLU A 319 41.87 1.13 -9.02
N PHE A 320 40.62 1.52 -9.33
CA PHE A 320 39.50 1.61 -8.39
C PHE A 320 38.31 0.70 -8.74
N GLY A 321 38.46 -0.20 -9.71
CA GLY A 321 37.41 -1.10 -10.18
C GLY A 321 37.08 -2.27 -9.23
N ILE A 322 35.89 -2.85 -9.39
CA ILE A 322 35.26 -3.83 -8.48
C ILE A 322 35.79 -5.28 -8.73
N GLY A 323 36.68 -5.46 -9.72
CA GLY A 323 37.27 -6.75 -10.06
C GLY A 323 37.97 -7.46 -8.89
N LYS A 324 37.78 -8.78 -8.78
CA LYS A 324 38.33 -9.63 -7.70
C LYS A 324 39.87 -9.64 -7.74
N ARG A 325 40.54 -8.86 -6.88
CA ARG A 325 42.00 -8.92 -6.72
C ARG A 325 42.40 -10.18 -5.95
N SER A 326 43.10 -11.11 -6.61
CA SER A 326 43.75 -12.22 -5.90
C SER A 326 44.90 -11.65 -5.06
N ILE A 327 44.79 -11.69 -3.74
CA ILE A 327 45.86 -11.30 -2.82
C ILE A 327 46.99 -12.33 -2.96
N LYS A 328 48.09 -11.98 -3.63
CA LYS A 328 49.34 -12.75 -3.60
C LYS A 328 50.13 -12.34 -2.36
N GLN A 329 50.45 -13.30 -1.49
CA GLN A 329 51.39 -13.08 -0.39
C GLN A 329 52.77 -12.74 -0.96
N THR A 330 53.37 -11.66 -0.48
CA THR A 330 54.77 -11.33 -0.75
C THR A 330 55.67 -12.44 -0.23
N ALA A 331 56.72 -12.77 -0.99
CA ALA A 331 57.68 -13.85 -0.73
C ALA A 331 58.40 -13.79 0.65
N ALA A 332 58.16 -12.74 1.45
CA ALA A 332 58.59 -12.64 2.84
C ALA A 332 57.86 -13.60 3.80
N PHE A 333 56.83 -14.32 3.36
CA PHE A 333 56.04 -15.24 4.20
C PHE A 333 55.85 -16.65 3.62
N GLY A 334 56.66 -17.05 2.63
CA GLY A 334 56.58 -18.37 2.04
C GLY A 334 57.92 -18.82 1.50
N ASP A 335 58.75 -19.42 2.33
CA ASP A 335 59.16 -20.83 2.21
C ASP A 335 60.32 -21.08 3.18
N HIS A 336 60.09 -21.84 4.25
CA HIS A 336 61.13 -22.64 4.89
C HIS A 336 60.47 -23.67 5.81
N GLU A 337 60.65 -24.93 5.41
CA GLU A 337 60.42 -26.14 6.19
C GLU A 337 60.84 -25.96 7.66
N ARG A 338 59.89 -26.11 8.59
CA ARG A 338 60.15 -26.66 9.92
C ARG A 338 58.88 -27.25 10.50
N ALA A 339 59.02 -28.52 10.89
CA ALA A 339 57.98 -29.40 11.39
C ALA A 339 57.31 -28.89 12.68
N GLY A 340 56.01 -29.17 12.80
CA GLY A 340 55.31 -29.19 14.09
C GLY A 340 54.81 -27.84 14.62
N GLY A 341 53.79 -27.25 13.98
CA GLY A 341 53.03 -26.12 14.54
C GLY A 341 51.61 -26.06 13.97
N LYS A 342 50.59 -25.99 14.84
CA LYS A 342 49.18 -25.85 14.41
C LYS A 342 49.01 -24.55 13.61
N ARG A 343 48.31 -24.62 12.47
CA ARG A 343 47.94 -23.43 11.67
C ARG A 343 47.07 -22.52 12.53
N LYS A 344 47.57 -21.32 12.85
CA LYS A 344 46.80 -20.26 13.50
C LYS A 344 45.80 -19.65 12.50
N MET A 345 44.61 -19.31 12.98
CA MET A 345 43.54 -18.71 12.17
C MET A 345 43.65 -17.17 12.17
N ALA A 346 43.16 -16.52 11.11
CA ALA A 346 43.36 -15.08 10.85
C ALA A 346 42.79 -14.10 11.91
N TRP A 347 42.04 -14.58 12.90
CA TRP A 347 41.52 -13.78 14.02
C TRP A 347 42.30 -13.95 15.33
N GLU A 348 43.32 -14.82 15.36
CA GLU A 348 44.25 -14.92 16.49
C GLU A 348 45.26 -13.77 16.41
N ARG A 349 45.03 -12.70 17.17
CA ARG A 349 45.96 -11.57 17.29
C ARG A 349 47.14 -11.96 18.19
N ASP A 350 48.37 -11.72 17.73
CA ASP A 350 49.55 -11.79 18.58
C ASP A 350 49.46 -10.74 19.68
N SER A 351 49.39 -11.18 20.94
CA SER A 351 49.25 -10.32 22.12
C SER A 351 50.54 -9.61 22.51
N SER A 352 51.53 -9.55 21.63
CA SER A 352 52.85 -8.95 21.88
C SER A 352 52.98 -7.49 21.43
N SER A 353 51.94 -6.89 20.82
CA SER A 353 51.98 -5.51 20.32
C SER A 353 50.77 -4.66 20.71
N VAL A 354 50.14 -4.94 21.86
CA VAL A 354 49.02 -4.14 22.37
C VAL A 354 49.46 -3.37 23.62
N SER A 355 49.27 -2.04 23.61
CA SER A 355 49.52 -1.14 24.74
C SER A 355 48.83 -1.64 26.02
N ALA A 356 49.50 -1.51 27.17
CA ALA A 356 49.04 -1.98 28.48
C ALA A 356 47.61 -1.53 28.84
N MET A 357 47.13 -0.41 28.26
CA MET A 357 45.78 0.08 28.49
C MET A 357 44.68 -0.79 27.83
N ALA A 358 44.99 -1.48 26.73
CA ALA A 358 44.03 -2.33 26.02
C ALA A 358 43.86 -3.72 26.68
N GLN A 359 44.86 -4.18 27.45
CA GLN A 359 44.75 -5.41 28.24
C GLN A 359 43.80 -5.24 29.43
N LEU A 360 43.77 -4.05 30.05
CA LEU A 360 42.88 -3.72 31.17
C LEU A 360 41.39 -3.67 30.77
N PHE A 361 41.06 -3.24 29.55
CA PHE A 361 39.67 -3.22 29.07
C PHE A 361 39.12 -4.60 28.70
N ALA A 362 39.98 -5.57 28.37
CA ALA A 362 39.58 -6.93 28.05
C ALA A 362 39.17 -7.75 29.29
N GLU A 363 39.63 -7.38 30.49
CA GLU A 363 39.18 -8.02 31.73
C GLU A 363 37.81 -7.50 32.23
N VAL A 364 37.41 -6.29 31.81
CA VAL A 364 36.17 -5.64 32.27
C VAL A 364 34.96 -6.06 31.44
N VAL A 365 35.15 -6.46 30.18
CA VAL A 365 34.04 -6.86 29.29
C VAL A 365 34.15 -8.35 28.98
N LYS A 366 33.60 -9.19 29.85
CA LYS A 366 33.31 -10.59 29.53
C LYS A 366 31.85 -10.69 29.06
N PRO A 367 31.58 -11.25 27.86
CA PRO A 367 30.22 -11.55 27.46
C PRO A 367 29.65 -12.63 28.39
N VAL A 368 28.50 -12.34 29.01
CA VAL A 368 27.75 -13.31 29.82
C VAL A 368 27.22 -14.40 28.89
N ARG A 369 27.40 -15.67 29.27
CA ARG A 369 26.84 -16.83 28.56
C ARG A 369 25.34 -16.95 28.78
#